data_AF-A0A1Y1CM10-F1
#
_entry.id   AF-A0A1Y1CM10-F1
#
_cell.length_a   1.000
_cell.length_b   1.000
_cell.length_c   1.000
_cell.angle_alpha   90.00
_cell.angle_beta   90.00
_cell.angle_gamma   90.00
#
_symmetry.space_group_name_H-M   'P 1'
#
loop_
_entity.id
_entity.type
_entity.pdbx_description
1 polymer ?
#
loop_
_entity_poly.entity_id
_entity_poly.type
_entity_poly.pdbx_seq_one_letter_code
_entity_poly.pdbx_strand_id
1 'polypeptide(L)'
;MDMLTMLRIQKIPTFIKLRTKYMLLISEGGTGMYDALTVHHGDSIKGSYISDYINPGLSHRQFGEDYPLYAIGHGDLVQTQNEKWWCVCHK
;
A
#
# COMPACT_ATOMS: atom_id res chain seq x y z
N MET A 1 8.68 3.09 -14.96
CA MET A 1 7.62 4.09 -14.72
C MET A 1 8.12 5.01 -13.63
N ASP A 2 8.08 6.33 -13.82
CA ASP A 2 8.71 7.29 -12.88
C ASP A 2 7.79 7.64 -11.69
N MET A 3 8.39 8.14 -10.60
CA MET A 3 7.71 8.48 -9.34
C MET A 3 6.60 9.54 -9.55
N LEU A 4 6.75 10.43 -10.53
CA LEU A 4 5.79 11.48 -10.86
C LEU A 4 4.55 10.94 -11.58
N THR A 5 4.71 9.90 -12.41
CA THR A 5 3.58 9.21 -13.06
C THR A 5 2.80 8.38 -12.03
N MET A 6 3.48 7.78 -11.04
CA MET A 6 2.84 7.08 -9.94
C MET A 6 1.96 8.03 -9.10
N LEU A 7 2.41 9.23 -8.77
CA LEU A 7 1.66 10.17 -7.91
C LEU A 7 0.33 10.68 -8.49
N ARG A 8 0.09 10.54 -9.81
CA ARG A 8 -1.10 11.11 -10.48
C ARG A 8 -2.39 10.31 -10.27
N ILE A 9 -2.31 9.08 -9.77
CA ILE A 9 -3.46 8.18 -9.58
C ILE A 9 -3.73 7.89 -8.08
N GLN A 10 -2.84 8.36 -7.19
CA GLN A 10 -2.66 7.75 -5.87
C GLN A 10 -3.01 8.71 -4.75
N LYS A 11 -3.86 8.27 -3.82
CA LYS A 11 -4.11 9.00 -2.57
C LYS A 11 -3.09 8.54 -1.52
N ILE A 12 -2.25 9.49 -1.10
CA ILE A 12 -1.38 9.45 0.10
C ILE A 12 -0.37 8.27 0.11
N PRO A 13 0.81 8.44 -0.49
CA PRO A 13 1.89 7.46 -0.39
C PRO A 13 2.53 7.46 1.00
N THR A 14 2.75 6.27 1.56
CA THR A 14 3.50 6.10 2.80
C THR A 14 4.87 5.49 2.51
N PHE A 15 5.94 6.16 2.95
CA PHE A 15 7.32 5.69 2.81
C PHE A 15 7.84 5.11 4.12
N ILE A 16 8.43 3.93 4.03
CA ILE A 16 9.00 3.23 5.19
C ILE A 16 10.42 2.79 4.85
N LYS A 17 11.39 3.12 5.70
CA LYS A 17 12.75 2.63 5.58
C LYS A 17 12.91 1.35 6.40
N LEU A 18 13.09 0.22 5.74
CA LEU A 18 13.40 -1.06 6.37
C LEU A 18 14.86 -1.40 6.17
N ARG A 19 15.67 -1.26 7.22
CA ARG A 19 17.12 -1.52 7.19
C ARG A 19 17.80 -0.72 6.07
N THR A 20 18.03 -1.35 4.91
CA THR A 20 18.69 -0.78 3.73
C THR A 20 17.75 -0.53 2.55
N LYS A 21 16.48 -0.96 2.62
CA LYS A 21 15.48 -0.82 1.56
C LYS A 21 14.42 0.22 1.93
N TYR A 22 13.80 0.80 0.91
CA TYR A 22 12.63 1.67 1.04
C TYR A 22 11.41 0.93 0.53
N MET A 23 10.36 0.89 1.34
CA MET A 23 9.04 0.47 0.91
C MET A 23 8.19 1.70 0.64
N LEU A 24 7.42 1.63 -0.43
CA LEU A 24 6.42 2.59 -0.81
C LEU A 24 5.06 1.87 -0.80
N LEU A 25 4.21 2.27 0.13
CA LEU A 25 2.84 1.80 0.26
C LEU A 25 1.91 2.79 -0.42
N ILE A 26 0.99 2.26 -1.23
CA ILE A 26 0.13 3.06 -2.08
C ILE A 26 -1.27 2.44 -2.14
N SER A 27 -2.31 3.27 -2.14
CA SER A 27 -3.69 2.81 -2.33
C SER A 27 -4.17 3.03 -3.75
N GLU A 28 -4.49 1.94 -4.43
CA GLU A 28 -4.91 1.87 -5.82
C GLU A 28 -6.39 1.46 -5.94
N GLY A 29 -7.02 1.81 -7.06
CA GLY A 29 -8.40 1.37 -7.35
C GLY A 29 -9.51 2.27 -6.81
N GLY A 30 -9.17 3.40 -6.19
CA GLY A 30 -10.13 4.41 -5.71
C GLY A 30 -10.46 4.24 -4.23
N THR A 31 -11.62 4.71 -3.79
CA THR A 31 -12.12 4.56 -2.40
C THR A 31 -13.43 3.76 -2.38
N GLY A 32 -13.57 2.81 -3.31
CA GLY A 32 -14.77 2.00 -3.52
C GLY A 32 -14.44 0.51 -3.54
N MET A 33 -15.27 -0.30 -4.18
CA MET A 33 -15.12 -1.76 -4.22
C MET A 33 -13.71 -2.25 -4.61
N TYR A 34 -12.99 -1.49 -5.44
CA TYR A 34 -11.67 -1.87 -5.95
C TYR A 34 -10.48 -1.29 -5.15
N ASP A 35 -10.74 -0.57 -4.05
CA ASP A 35 -9.66 -0.04 -3.20
C ASP A 35 -8.76 -1.18 -2.69
N ALA A 36 -7.47 -0.93 -2.71
CA ALA A 36 -6.45 -1.87 -2.26
C ALA A 36 -5.12 -1.20 -1.99
N LEU A 37 -4.41 -1.74 -1.01
CA LEU A 37 -3.06 -1.36 -0.67
C LEU A 37 -2.06 -2.21 -1.46
N THR A 38 -1.19 -1.57 -2.23
CA THR A 38 -0.04 -2.17 -2.92
C THR A 38 1.26 -1.71 -2.29
N VAL A 39 2.28 -2.57 -2.36
CA VAL A 39 3.62 -2.33 -1.82
C VAL A 39 4.63 -2.38 -2.96
N HIS A 40 5.56 -1.44 -2.95
CA HIS A 40 6.65 -1.37 -3.91
C HIS A 40 7.99 -1.19 -3.18
N HIS A 41 9.07 -1.77 -3.69
CA HIS A 41 10.38 -1.79 -3.04
C HIS A 41 11.42 -1.02 -3.86
N GLY A 42 12.25 -0.23 -3.20
CA GLY A 42 13.31 0.56 -3.82
C GLY A 42 14.59 0.57 -2.98
N ASP A 43 15.72 0.82 -3.64
CA ASP A 43 17.05 0.93 -2.99
C ASP A 43 17.37 2.36 -2.51
N SER A 44 16.64 3.35 -3.01
CA SER A 44 16.79 4.74 -2.58
C SER A 44 15.44 5.45 -2.57
N ILE A 45 15.30 6.44 -1.70
CA ILE A 45 14.04 7.16 -1.53
C ILE A 45 13.53 7.82 -2.83
N LYS A 46 14.44 8.32 -3.68
CA LYS A 46 14.15 8.94 -4.98
C LYS A 46 14.37 7.99 -6.18
N GLY A 47 14.63 6.72 -5.92
CA GLY A 47 14.94 5.73 -6.95
C GLY A 47 13.69 5.15 -7.61
N SER A 48 13.92 4.23 -8.54
CA SER A 48 12.86 3.38 -9.07
C SER A 48 12.37 2.41 -8.00
N TYR A 49 11.06 2.19 -7.98
CA TYR A 49 10.42 1.19 -7.13
C TYR A 49 9.90 0.04 -8.01
N ILE A 50 10.07 -1.19 -7.54
CA ILE A 50 9.58 -2.41 -8.16
C ILE A 50 8.37 -2.89 -7.37
N SER A 51 7.28 -3.20 -8.08
CA SER A 51 6.07 -3.75 -7.46
C SER A 51 6.38 -5.08 -6.75
N ASP A 52 5.81 -5.26 -5.56
CA ASP A 52 5.83 -6.53 -4.87
C ASP A 52 5.06 -7.59 -5.67
N TYR A 53 5.62 -8.79 -5.76
CA TYR A 53 5.06 -9.92 -6.49
C TYR A 53 3.71 -10.36 -5.92
N ILE A 54 3.47 -10.19 -4.62
CA ILE A 54 2.24 -10.64 -3.95
C ILE A 54 1.14 -9.58 -3.93
N ASN A 55 1.32 -8.44 -4.62
CA ASN A 55 0.30 -7.40 -4.65
C ASN A 55 -1.05 -7.91 -5.19
N PRO A 56 -2.18 -7.44 -4.63
CA PRO A 56 -2.29 -6.46 -3.54
C PRO A 56 -2.02 -7.04 -2.15
N GLY A 57 -1.33 -6.28 -1.30
CA GLY A 57 -1.04 -6.69 0.08
C GLY A 57 -2.26 -6.64 1.01
N LEU A 58 -3.24 -5.79 0.70
CA LEU A 58 -4.54 -5.73 1.38
C LEU A 58 -5.62 -5.32 0.37
N SER A 59 -6.69 -6.10 0.27
CA SER A 59 -7.82 -5.80 -0.61
C SER A 59 -9.00 -6.70 -0.28
N HIS A 60 -10.21 -6.15 -0.28
CA HIS A 60 -11.46 -6.93 -0.16
C HIS A 60 -12.24 -7.04 -1.48
N ARG A 61 -11.68 -6.54 -2.59
CA ARG A 61 -12.34 -6.49 -3.91
C ARG A 61 -12.89 -7.83 -4.42
N GLN A 62 -12.37 -8.95 -3.91
CA GLN A 62 -12.74 -10.31 -4.32
C GLN A 62 -14.06 -10.78 -3.69
N PHE A 63 -14.49 -10.18 -2.58
CA PHE A 63 -15.66 -10.63 -1.81
C PHE A 63 -16.96 -9.93 -2.20
N GLY A 64 -16.92 -8.91 -3.06
CA GLY A 64 -18.10 -8.17 -3.48
C GLY A 64 -18.58 -7.13 -2.46
N GLU A 65 -19.58 -6.35 -2.87
CA GLU A 65 -20.15 -5.26 -2.05
C GLU A 65 -20.99 -5.77 -0.87
N ASP A 66 -21.52 -6.99 -0.97
CA ASP A 66 -22.34 -7.61 0.08
C ASP A 66 -21.52 -8.11 1.28
N TYR A 67 -20.17 -8.07 1.19
CA TYR A 67 -19.31 -8.41 2.30
C TYR A 67 -19.29 -7.28 3.35
N PRO A 68 -19.39 -7.57 4.66
CA PRO A 68 -19.55 -6.54 5.70
C PRO A 68 -18.46 -5.45 5.74
N LEU A 69 -17.26 -5.79 5.26
CA LEU A 69 -16.12 -4.89 5.13
C LEU A 69 -15.71 -4.80 3.66
N TYR A 70 -16.01 -3.70 2.99
CA TYR A 70 -15.62 -3.42 1.61
C TYR A 70 -14.84 -2.10 1.57
N ALA A 71 -14.24 -1.77 0.42
CA ALA A 71 -13.45 -0.54 0.23
C ALA A 71 -12.26 -0.37 1.20
N ILE A 72 -11.70 -1.48 1.71
CA ILE A 72 -10.53 -1.43 2.58
C ILE A 72 -9.30 -1.00 1.78
N GLY A 73 -8.70 0.11 2.22
CA GLY A 73 -7.46 0.65 1.67
C GLY A 73 -6.91 1.77 2.54
N HIS A 74 -5.96 2.53 2.00
CA HIS A 74 -5.28 3.62 2.71
C HIS A 74 -4.69 3.17 4.05
N GLY A 75 -3.71 2.26 3.93
CA GLY A 75 -3.03 1.67 5.06
C GLY A 75 -1.77 2.44 5.47
N ASP A 76 -1.55 2.53 6.78
CA ASP A 76 -0.27 2.91 7.38
C ASP A 76 0.28 1.74 8.19
N LEU A 77 1.59 1.51 8.13
CA LEU A 77 2.25 0.42 8.84
C LEU A 77 2.96 0.93 10.08
N VAL A 78 2.81 0.19 11.16
CA VAL A 78 3.52 0.43 12.41
C VAL A 78 4.25 -0.83 12.84
N GLN A 79 5.51 -0.67 13.25
CA GLN A 79 6.27 -1.72 13.91
C GLN A 79 6.19 -1.52 15.42
N THR A 80 5.81 -2.56 16.14
CA THR A 80 5.85 -2.59 17.61
C THR A 80 7.29 -2.73 18.10
N GLN A 81 7.51 -2.45 19.39
CA GLN A 81 8.79 -2.66 20.07
C GLN A 81 9.26 -4.14 20.08
N ASN A 82 8.34 -5.09 19.84
CA ASN A 82 8.64 -6.53 19.75
C ASN A 82 8.80 -7.01 18.30
N GLU A 83 9.17 -6.09 17.38
CA GLU A 83 9.41 -6.35 15.96
C GLU A 83 8.20 -6.87 15.15
N LYS A 84 6.99 -6.89 15.74
CA LYS A 84 5.74 -7.23 15.02
C LYS A 84 5.24 -6.05 14.22
N TRP A 85 4.68 -6.33 13.04
CA TRP A 85 4.11 -5.34 12.13
C TRP A 85 2.58 -5.38 12.17
N TRP A 86 1.97 -4.20 12.13
CA TRP A 86 0.52 -4.00 12.02
C TRP A 86 0.22 -2.97 10.95
N CYS A 87 -0.94 -3.11 10.30
CA CYS A 87 -1.47 -2.12 9.38
C CYS A 87 -2.76 -1.54 9.95
N VAL A 88 -2.83 -0.22 10.03
CA VAL A 88 -4.08 0.52 10.27
C VAL A 88 -4.58 1.00 8.92
N CYS A 89 -5.85 0.75 8.59
CA CYS A 89 -6.44 1.12 7.31
C CYS A 89 -7.83 1.69 7.52
N HIS A 90 -8.31 2.48 6.56
CA HIS A 90 -9.70 2.93 6.56
C HIS A 90 -10.61 1.89 5.86
N LYS A 91 -11.90 2.02 6.15
CA LYS A 91 -12.99 1.38 5.41
C LYS A 91 -13.67 2.43 4.53
#